data_AF-U9SZB8-F1
#
_entry.id   AF-U9SZB8-F1
#
_cell.length_a   1.000
_cell.length_b   1.000
_cell.length_c   1.000
_cell.angle_alpha   90.00
_cell.angle_beta   90.00
_cell.angle_gamma   90.00
#
_symmetry.space_group_name_H-M   'P 1'
#
loop_
_entity.id
_entity.type
_entity.pdbx_description
1 polymer ?
#
loop_
_entity_poly.entity_id
_entity_poly.type
_entity_poly.pdbx_seq_one_letter_code
_entity_poly.pdbx_strand_id
1 'polypeptide(L)'
;MCILQKTSRRVESKGLGDDSSCMIVDTFVDESVRRNLASSISYDLPTNSADPEKLGCYYRCVAKFGFNHIIVIGGLSCGLLFIDCYKRVFQWEDMEQVLWPVGNSLEDVIPYEDLVIWTVEDGVVYEESKDSLIPDSLKEKGTKKGTKNKRSRKKKKKK
;
A
#
# COMPACT_ATOMS: atom_id res chain seq x y z
N MET A 1 18.30 -18.74 -13.25
CA MET A 1 17.31 -19.34 -14.17
C MET A 1 15.93 -18.98 -13.65
N CYS A 2 15.23 -18.03 -14.24
CA CYS A 2 13.91 -17.60 -13.77
C CYS A 2 12.85 -18.35 -14.59
N ILE A 3 12.14 -19.27 -13.95
CA ILE A 3 11.02 -19.97 -14.57
C ILE A 3 9.80 -19.04 -14.42
N LEU A 4 9.48 -18.33 -15.51
CA LEU A 4 8.22 -17.63 -15.66
C LEU A 4 7.10 -18.69 -15.79
N GLN A 5 6.46 -19.06 -14.68
CA GLN A 5 5.29 -19.92 -14.73
C GLN A 5 4.05 -19.10 -15.03
N LYS A 6 3.41 -19.49 -16.13
CA LYS A 6 2.22 -18.90 -16.73
C LYS A 6 1.00 -19.65 -16.20
N THR A 7 0.10 -18.98 -15.48
CA THR A 7 -1.29 -19.45 -15.30
C THR A 7 -2.21 -18.26 -15.06
N SER A 8 -3.17 -18.05 -15.97
CA SER A 8 -4.28 -17.11 -15.84
C SER A 8 -5.57 -17.93 -15.86
N ARG A 9 -6.45 -17.68 -14.89
CA ARG A 9 -7.87 -18.06 -14.97
C ARG A 9 -8.68 -16.76 -14.80
N ARG A 10 -9.05 -16.16 -15.93
CA ARG A 10 -9.89 -14.96 -15.98
C ARG A 10 -11.30 -15.32 -15.51
N VAL A 11 -11.72 -14.77 -14.38
CA VAL A 11 -13.13 -14.77 -13.96
C VAL A 11 -13.71 -13.42 -14.34
N GLU A 12 -14.55 -13.40 -15.37
CA GLU A 12 -15.36 -12.22 -15.72
C GLU A 12 -16.58 -12.17 -14.80
N SER A 13 -16.69 -11.12 -14.01
CA SER A 13 -17.93 -10.75 -13.33
C SER A 13 -18.87 -10.04 -14.33
N LYS A 14 -20.12 -10.48 -14.41
CA LYS A 14 -21.13 -9.87 -15.28
C LYS A 14 -21.70 -8.60 -14.63
N GLY A 15 -21.59 -7.49 -15.34
CA GLY A 15 -21.99 -6.16 -14.87
C GLY A 15 -23.47 -5.84 -15.04
N LEU A 16 -23.92 -4.90 -14.20
CA LEU A 16 -25.03 -4.00 -14.45
C LEU A 16 -24.61 -2.60 -13.95
N GLY A 17 -24.55 -1.64 -14.87
CA GLY A 17 -24.56 -0.20 -14.59
C GLY A 17 -23.22 0.47 -14.33
N ASP A 18 -22.96 1.50 -15.14
CA ASP A 18 -21.89 2.51 -15.08
C ASP A 18 -20.50 2.07 -15.56
N ASP A 19 -19.84 2.93 -16.35
CA ASP A 19 -18.51 2.78 -16.95
C ASP A 19 -17.38 2.79 -15.89
N SER A 20 -17.55 1.96 -14.88
CA SER A 20 -16.58 1.52 -13.90
C SER A 20 -15.47 0.79 -14.66
N SER A 21 -14.32 1.43 -14.82
CA SER A 21 -13.08 0.74 -15.20
C SER A 21 -12.99 -0.56 -14.40
N CYS A 22 -13.15 -1.70 -15.07
CA CYS A 22 -13.13 -2.98 -14.39
C CYS A 22 -11.68 -3.26 -14.00
N MET A 23 -11.34 -3.07 -12.72
CA MET A 23 -10.03 -3.44 -12.21
C MET A 23 -9.82 -4.95 -12.40
N ILE A 24 -8.77 -5.31 -13.12
CA ILE A 24 -8.37 -6.70 -13.31
C ILE A 24 -7.73 -7.19 -12.01
N VAL A 25 -8.15 -8.36 -11.54
CA VAL A 25 -7.60 -8.99 -10.33
C VAL A 25 -7.10 -10.38 -10.69
N ASP A 26 -5.79 -10.58 -10.61
CA ASP A 26 -5.16 -11.89 -10.73
C ASP A 26 -4.67 -12.39 -9.37
N THR A 27 -4.36 -13.68 -9.27
CA THR A 27 -3.68 -14.26 -8.10
C THR A 27 -2.86 -15.47 -8.52
N PHE A 28 -1.91 -15.88 -7.68
CA PHE A 28 -1.15 -17.10 -7.91
C PHE A 28 -1.99 -18.33 -7.54
N VAL A 29 -2.02 -19.31 -8.44
CA VAL A 29 -2.78 -20.55 -8.26
C VAL A 29 -2.28 -21.35 -7.06
N ASP A 30 -0.96 -21.35 -6.83
CA ASP A 30 -0.32 -22.09 -5.76
C ASP A 30 -0.28 -21.27 -4.46
N GLU A 31 -0.94 -21.79 -3.42
CA GLU A 31 -0.97 -21.17 -2.09
C GLU A 31 0.42 -21.10 -1.44
N SER A 32 1.28 -22.10 -1.66
CA SER A 32 2.64 -22.11 -1.11
C SER A 32 3.49 -20.99 -1.70
N VAL A 33 3.32 -20.69 -3.00
CA VAL A 33 3.97 -19.56 -3.65
C VAL A 33 3.51 -18.25 -3.01
N ARG A 34 2.21 -18.07 -2.80
CA ARG A 34 1.67 -16.85 -2.15
C ARG A 34 2.21 -16.67 -0.74
N ARG A 35 2.23 -17.75 0.06
CA ARG A 35 2.81 -17.71 1.41
C ARG A 35 4.29 -17.36 1.38
N ASN A 36 5.08 -17.97 0.50
CA ASN A 36 6.51 -17.67 0.37
C ASN A 36 6.76 -16.20 -0.01
N LEU A 37 5.95 -15.65 -0.93
CA LEU A 37 6.02 -14.24 -1.30
C LEU A 37 5.71 -13.34 -0.10
N ALA A 38 4.62 -13.59 0.63
CA ALA A 38 4.29 -12.82 1.82
C ALA A 38 5.38 -12.91 2.90
N SER A 39 5.88 -14.13 3.18
CA SER A 39 6.93 -14.33 4.19
C SER A 39 8.25 -13.66 3.80
N SER A 40 8.57 -13.54 2.51
CA SER A 40 9.78 -12.84 2.05
C SER A 40 9.78 -11.35 2.42
N ILE A 41 8.60 -10.77 2.62
CA ILE A 41 8.40 -9.38 3.04
C ILE A 41 7.84 -9.29 4.47
N SER A 42 8.03 -10.34 5.28
CA SER A 42 7.65 -10.41 6.70
C SER A 42 6.16 -10.40 7.00
N TYR A 43 5.31 -10.83 6.06
CA TYR A 43 3.88 -11.06 6.28
C TYR A 43 3.59 -12.56 6.48
N ASP A 44 2.62 -12.83 7.35
CA ASP A 44 2.01 -14.16 7.49
C ASP A 44 0.59 -14.15 6.94
N LEU A 45 0.25 -15.15 6.14
CA LEU A 45 -1.05 -15.25 5.48
C LEU A 45 -1.89 -16.37 6.08
N PRO A 46 -3.16 -16.10 6.45
CA PRO A 46 -4.11 -17.14 6.81
C PRO A 46 -4.28 -18.19 5.71
N THR A 47 -4.73 -19.39 6.08
CA THR A 47 -5.11 -20.42 5.12
C THR A 47 -6.27 -19.97 4.24
N ASN A 48 -6.18 -20.28 2.94
CA ASN A 48 -7.18 -19.85 1.94
C ASN A 48 -7.37 -18.32 1.88
N SER A 49 -6.29 -17.57 2.08
CA SER A 49 -6.29 -16.10 2.12
C SER A 49 -6.65 -15.41 0.80
N ALA A 50 -6.62 -16.07 -0.37
CA ALA A 50 -6.99 -15.44 -1.66
C ALA A 50 -8.34 -15.91 -2.21
N ASP A 51 -9.27 -16.26 -1.33
CA ASP A 51 -10.66 -16.53 -1.71
C ASP A 51 -11.32 -15.26 -2.30
N PRO A 52 -11.61 -15.21 -3.61
CA PRO A 52 -12.12 -14.00 -4.25
C PRO A 52 -13.48 -13.55 -3.70
N GLU A 53 -14.30 -14.48 -3.20
CA GLU A 53 -15.61 -14.15 -2.63
C GLU A 53 -15.47 -13.35 -1.33
N LYS A 54 -14.43 -13.63 -0.54
CA LYS A 54 -14.14 -12.94 0.72
C LYS A 54 -13.45 -11.60 0.54
N LEU A 55 -12.73 -11.43 -0.56
CA LEU A 55 -11.90 -10.24 -0.81
C LEU A 55 -12.58 -9.21 -1.72
N GLY A 56 -13.75 -9.53 -2.27
CA GLY A 56 -14.45 -8.67 -3.22
C GLY A 56 -14.70 -7.24 -2.72
N CYS A 57 -14.98 -7.07 -1.41
CA CYS A 57 -15.15 -5.75 -0.80
C CYS A 57 -13.86 -4.92 -0.88
N TYR A 58 -12.69 -5.54 -0.62
CA TYR A 58 -11.40 -4.86 -0.67
C TYR A 58 -11.02 -4.45 -2.09
N TYR A 59 -11.38 -5.23 -3.11
CA TYR A 59 -11.11 -4.85 -4.50
C TYR A 59 -11.81 -3.54 -4.87
N ARG A 60 -13.04 -3.34 -4.40
CA ARG A 60 -13.78 -2.10 -4.62
C ARG A 60 -13.11 -0.91 -3.91
N CYS A 61 -12.53 -1.12 -2.73
CA CYS A 61 -11.80 -0.07 -2.02
C CYS A 61 -10.49 0.28 -2.72
N VAL A 62 -9.69 -0.73 -3.07
CA VAL A 62 -8.42 -0.55 -3.80
C VAL A 62 -8.62 0.11 -5.16
N ALA A 63 -9.70 -0.21 -5.88
CA ALA A 63 -10.00 0.40 -7.18
C ALA A 63 -10.15 1.94 -7.11
N LYS A 64 -10.54 2.50 -5.96
CA LYS A 64 -10.64 3.97 -5.77
C LYS A 64 -9.29 4.67 -5.92
N PHE A 65 -8.18 3.98 -5.67
CA PHE A 65 -6.82 4.50 -5.83
C PHE A 65 -6.34 4.50 -7.29
N GLY A 66 -7.19 4.13 -8.25
CA GLY A 66 -6.87 4.17 -9.69
C GLY A 66 -6.09 2.96 -10.19
N PHE A 67 -6.04 1.85 -9.43
CA PHE A 67 -5.46 0.60 -9.92
C PHE A 67 -6.34 -0.01 -11.01
N ASN A 68 -5.75 -0.27 -12.16
CA ASN A 68 -6.42 -0.97 -13.27
C ASN A 68 -6.14 -2.49 -13.26
N HIS A 69 -5.03 -2.91 -12.66
CA HIS A 69 -4.64 -4.32 -12.56
C HIS A 69 -3.82 -4.56 -11.30
N ILE A 70 -4.27 -5.52 -10.49
CA ILE A 70 -3.57 -6.00 -9.30
C ILE A 70 -3.40 -7.51 -9.34
N ILE A 71 -2.35 -8.00 -8.67
CA ILE A 71 -2.04 -9.40 -8.44
C ILE A 71 -2.07 -9.63 -6.94
N VAL A 72 -3.10 -10.31 -6.46
CA VAL A 72 -3.33 -10.57 -5.04
C VAL A 72 -2.38 -11.67 -4.54
N ILE A 73 -1.63 -11.35 -3.48
CA ILE A 73 -0.86 -12.32 -2.71
C ILE A 73 -1.78 -12.98 -1.67
N GLY A 74 -2.59 -12.21 -0.96
CA GLY A 74 -3.61 -12.76 -0.06
C GLY A 74 -4.27 -11.70 0.82
N GLY A 75 -5.39 -12.07 1.42
CA GLY A 75 -6.07 -11.29 2.45
C GLY A 75 -5.35 -11.38 3.80
N LEU A 76 -5.42 -10.27 4.52
CA LEU A 76 -5.03 -10.13 5.93
C LEU A 76 -6.30 -10.08 6.80
N SER A 77 -6.17 -10.10 8.12
CA SER A 77 -7.32 -10.10 9.04
C SER A 77 -8.31 -8.97 8.78
N CYS A 78 -7.82 -7.78 8.42
CA CYS A 78 -8.61 -6.62 8.02
C CYS A 78 -7.94 -5.92 6.81
N GLY A 79 -7.62 -6.68 5.76
CA GLY A 79 -6.88 -6.08 4.66
C GLY A 79 -6.55 -6.99 3.49
N LEU A 80 -5.74 -6.47 2.58
CA LEU A 80 -5.31 -7.14 1.36
C LEU A 80 -3.85 -6.84 1.07
N LEU A 81 -3.04 -7.87 0.88
CA LEU A 81 -1.67 -7.77 0.40
C LEU A 81 -1.64 -8.11 -1.10
N PHE A 82 -1.15 -7.18 -1.91
CA PHE A 82 -1.13 -7.32 -3.37
C PHE A 82 0.07 -6.61 -4.00
N ILE A 83 0.28 -6.91 -5.28
CA ILE A 83 1.27 -6.28 -6.13
C ILE A 83 0.53 -5.63 -7.30
N ASP A 84 0.95 -4.46 -7.76
CA ASP A 84 0.43 -3.89 -9.02
C ASP A 84 1.16 -4.44 -10.26
N CYS A 85 0.70 -4.05 -11.46
CA CYS A 85 1.34 -4.46 -12.71
C CYS A 85 2.77 -3.90 -12.90
N TYR A 86 3.19 -2.95 -12.06
CA TYR A 86 4.55 -2.40 -12.00
C TYR A 86 5.44 -3.10 -10.98
N LYS A 87 4.93 -4.16 -10.34
CA LYS A 87 5.61 -4.95 -9.31
C LYS A 87 5.78 -4.24 -7.96
N ARG A 88 5.13 -3.10 -7.74
CA ARG A 88 5.13 -2.42 -6.44
C ARG A 88 4.21 -3.17 -5.49
N VAL A 89 4.60 -3.25 -4.22
CA VAL A 89 3.92 -4.02 -3.20
C VAL A 89 3.08 -3.08 -2.35
N PHE A 90 1.83 -3.47 -2.11
CA PHE A 90 0.88 -2.68 -1.32
C PHE A 90 0.15 -3.53 -0.29
N GLN A 91 -0.15 -2.91 0.85
CA GLN A 91 -1.10 -3.41 1.83
C GLN A 91 -2.29 -2.44 1.90
N TRP A 92 -3.49 -2.95 1.61
CA TRP A 92 -4.74 -2.33 2.02
C TRP A 92 -5.02 -2.64 3.49
N GLU A 93 -5.31 -1.62 4.28
CA GLU A 93 -5.73 -1.74 5.68
C GLU A 93 -7.14 -1.14 5.79
N ASP A 94 -8.10 -1.99 6.17
CA ASP A 94 -9.53 -1.66 6.08
C ASP A 94 -10.04 -0.83 7.27
N MET A 95 -9.37 -0.86 8.42
CA MET A 95 -9.86 -0.14 9.61
C MET A 95 -9.70 1.37 9.43
N GLU A 96 -8.53 1.81 8.96
CA GLU A 96 -8.19 3.21 8.73
C GLU A 96 -8.47 3.65 7.28
N GLN A 97 -8.91 2.72 6.42
CA GLN A 97 -9.18 2.95 5.01
C GLN A 97 -7.96 3.52 4.25
N VAL A 98 -6.77 3.01 4.58
CA VAL A 98 -5.50 3.46 4.02
C VAL A 98 -4.82 2.39 3.19
N LEU A 99 -4.03 2.85 2.22
CA LEU A 99 -3.15 2.00 1.44
C LEU A 99 -1.70 2.28 1.82
N TRP A 100 -0.95 1.23 2.14
CA TRP A 100 0.47 1.30 2.45
C TRP A 100 1.28 0.87 1.23
N PRO A 101 2.09 1.75 0.61
CA PRO A 101 3.12 1.35 -0.33
C PRO A 101 4.27 0.73 0.45
N VAL A 102 4.31 -0.60 0.54
CA VAL A 102 5.27 -1.32 1.41
C VAL A 102 6.59 -1.65 0.72
N GLY A 103 6.65 -1.54 -0.61
CA GLY A 103 7.87 -1.76 -1.36
C GLY A 103 7.75 -1.37 -2.82
N ASN A 104 8.85 -0.93 -3.43
CA ASN A 104 8.89 -0.71 -4.88
C ASN A 104 8.97 -2.03 -5.65
N SER A 105 9.41 -3.10 -4.97
CA SER A 105 9.39 -4.48 -5.42
C SER A 105 9.39 -5.43 -4.22
N LEU A 106 9.29 -6.74 -4.45
CA LEU A 106 9.44 -7.73 -3.38
C LEU A 106 10.86 -7.76 -2.79
N GLU A 107 11.85 -7.36 -3.58
CA GLU A 107 13.26 -7.27 -3.19
C GLU A 107 13.62 -5.91 -2.57
N ASP A 108 12.78 -4.89 -2.75
CA ASP A 108 12.98 -3.50 -2.30
C ASP A 108 11.82 -3.05 -1.40
N VAL A 109 11.80 -3.64 -0.20
CA VAL A 109 10.83 -3.31 0.86
C VAL A 109 11.24 -2.01 1.53
N ILE A 110 10.26 -1.11 1.71
CA ILE A 110 10.47 0.17 2.37
C ILE A 110 10.48 -0.07 3.90
N PRO A 111 11.50 0.39 4.64
CA PRO A 111 11.53 0.31 6.09
C PRO A 111 10.28 0.95 6.71
N TYR A 112 9.77 0.39 7.81
CA TYR A 112 8.55 0.88 8.44
C TYR A 112 8.62 2.38 8.75
N GLU A 113 9.79 2.86 9.19
CA GLU A 113 10.10 4.26 9.51
C GLU A 113 9.86 5.22 8.34
N ASP A 114 10.11 4.75 7.12
CA ASP A 114 10.03 5.53 5.89
C ASP A 114 8.68 5.36 5.16
N LEU A 115 7.79 4.52 5.67
CA LEU A 115 6.46 4.33 5.09
C LEU A 115 5.61 5.60 5.20
N VAL A 116 4.97 5.90 4.07
CA VAL A 116 3.88 6.86 3.95
C VAL A 116 2.57 6.09 3.80
N ILE A 117 1.46 6.75 4.11
CA ILE A 117 0.13 6.23 3.81
C ILE A 117 -0.44 6.94 2.60
N TRP A 118 -1.25 6.21 1.85
CA TRP A 118 -2.07 6.76 0.80
C TRP A 118 -3.54 6.73 1.22
N THR A 119 -4.19 7.88 1.10
CA THR A 119 -5.63 8.06 1.30
C THR A 119 -6.28 8.47 -0.03
N VAL A 120 -7.60 8.33 -0.15
CA VAL A 120 -8.34 8.74 -1.34
C VAL A 120 -9.57 9.55 -0.96
N GLU A 121 -9.68 10.75 -1.50
CA GLU A 121 -10.83 11.66 -1.34
C GLU A 121 -11.25 12.15 -2.74
N ASP A 122 -12.52 11.96 -3.09
CA ASP A 122 -13.08 12.32 -4.40
C ASP A 122 -12.27 11.83 -5.62
N GLY A 123 -11.64 10.65 -5.50
CA GLY A 123 -10.82 10.04 -6.54
C GLY A 123 -9.41 10.63 -6.67
N VAL A 124 -9.04 11.57 -5.81
CA VAL A 124 -7.68 12.10 -5.68
C VAL A 124 -6.96 11.32 -4.59
N VAL A 125 -5.78 10.79 -4.94
CA VAL A 125 -4.91 10.08 -3.98
C VAL A 125 -3.99 11.10 -3.31
N TYR A 126 -3.95 11.06 -1.98
CA TYR A 126 -3.07 11.90 -1.17
C TYR A 126 -2.03 11.01 -0.49
N GLU A 127 -0.82 11.54 -0.37
CA GLU A 127 0.27 10.91 0.38
C GLU A 127 0.49 11.66 1.69
N GLU A 128 0.44 10.95 2.80
CA GLU A 128 0.56 11.51 4.14
C GLU A 128 1.59 10.75 4.99
N SER A 129 2.12 11.41 6.02
CA SER A 129 2.88 10.70 7.05
C SER A 129 1.97 9.74 7.80
N LYS A 130 2.45 8.53 8.09
CA LYS A 130 1.76 7.56 8.96
C LYS A 130 1.39 8.12 10.34
N ASP A 131 2.08 9.16 10.81
CA ASP A 131 1.74 9.83 12.07
C ASP A 131 0.39 10.57 12.02
N SER A 132 -0.20 10.76 10.83
CA SER A 132 -1.55 11.32 10.70
C SER A 132 -2.63 10.38 11.25
N LEU A 133 -2.35 9.07 11.31
CA LEU A 133 -3.23 8.08 11.94
C LEU A 133 -3.27 8.18 13.47
N ILE A 134 -2.30 8.85 14.09
CA ILE A 134 -2.26 9.01 15.54
C ILE A 134 -3.25 10.12 15.94
N PRO A 135 -4.23 9.86 16.80
CA PRO A 135 -5.12 10.89 17.32
C PRO A 135 -4.33 12.03 17.97
N ASP A 136 -4.79 13.27 17.78
CA ASP A 136 -4.11 14.47 18.32
C ASP A 136 -3.96 14.45 19.85
N SER A 137 -4.81 13.69 20.55
CA SER A 137 -4.73 13.47 22.00
C SER A 137 -3.51 12.65 22.44
N LEU A 138 -2.96 11.83 21.54
CA LEU A 138 -1.83 10.93 21.78
C LEU A 138 -0.51 11.43 21.19
N LYS A 139 -0.56 12.46 20.32
CA LYS A 139 0.65 13.15 19.85
C LYS A 139 1.34 13.78 21.06
N GLU A 140 2.47 13.23 21.47
CA GLU A 140 3.29 13.84 22.52
C GLU A 140 3.53 15.31 22.16
N LYS A 141 3.28 16.22 23.11
CA LYS A 141 3.60 17.64 22.96
C LYS A 141 5.12 17.79 22.92
N GLY A 142 5.72 17.54 21.76
CA GLY A 142 7.12 17.80 21.49
C GLY A 142 7.45 19.25 21.88
N THR A 143 8.39 19.39 22.80
CA THR A 143 8.89 20.69 23.24
C THR A 143 9.35 21.50 22.03
N LYS A 144 8.75 22.68 21.82
CA LYS A 144 9.18 23.65 20.81
C LYS A 144 10.63 24.06 21.09
N LYS A 145 11.60 23.38 20.50
CA LYS A 145 13.00 23.85 20.46
C LYS A 145 13.05 25.00 19.45
N GLY A 146 12.88 26.21 19.96
CA GLY A 146 12.96 27.43 19.18
C GLY A 146 14.31 27.52 18.46
N THR A 147 14.30 27.40 17.14
CA THR A 147 15.46 27.70 16.29
C THR A 147 15.61 29.22 16.24
N LYS A 148 16.44 29.79 17.12
CA LYS A 148 16.91 31.17 16.99
C LYS A 148 17.88 31.26 15.81
N ASN A 149 17.37 31.64 14.64
CA ASN A 149 18.19 32.11 13.54
C ASN A 149 18.87 33.44 13.91
N LYS A 150 20.12 33.40 14.38
CA LYS A 150 20.99 34.59 14.42
C LYS A 150 21.77 34.68 13.11
N ARG A 151 21.16 35.31 12.10
CA ARG A 151 21.89 35.96 11.01
C ARG A 151 22.16 37.41 11.38
N SER A 152 23.42 37.80 11.56
CA SER A 152 23.87 39.16 11.25
C SER A 152 25.39 39.32 11.17
N ARG A 153 25.88 39.37 9.92
CA ARG A 153 26.88 40.29 9.33
C ARG A 153 28.25 40.44 10.01
N LYS A 154 29.26 39.74 9.44
CA LYS A 154 30.67 40.17 9.44
C LYS A 154 30.78 41.53 8.73
N LYS A 155 31.04 42.62 9.45
CA LYS A 155 31.55 43.87 8.87
C LYS A 155 33.09 43.81 8.86
N LYS A 156 33.64 43.92 7.65
CA LYS A 156 35.05 44.03 7.31
C LYS A 156 35.44 45.51 7.33
N LYS A 157 36.58 45.88 7.93
CA LYS A 157 37.42 47.08 7.64
C LYS A 157 38.77 46.84 8.36
N LYS A 158 39.90 46.59 7.67
CA LYS A 158 40.87 47.55 7.07
C LYS A 158 41.02 48.78 7.99
N LYS A 159 42.18 49.00 8.62
CA LYS A 159 43.49 49.25 8.02
C LYS A 159 44.60 48.93 9.02
#